data_AF-A0A257AFX6-F1
#
_entry.id   AF-A0A257AFX6-F1
#
_cell.length_a   1.000
_cell.length_b   1.000
_cell.length_c   1.000
_cell.angle_alpha   90.00
_cell.angle_beta   90.00
_cell.angle_gamma   90.00
#
_symmetry.space_group_name_H-M   'P 1'
#
loop_
_entity.id
_entity.type
_entity.pdbx_description
1 polymer ?
#
loop_
_entity_poly.entity_id
_entity_poly.type
_entity_poly.pdbx_seq_one_letter_code
_entity_poly.pdbx_strand_id
1 'polypeptide(L)'
;MTNRKRGYFVFNVDEYEEGIAVVARTAREAKKIAFNHAFDIVGDDWLDLRCRWVRDANVEKLPFGIAEPEEGLRAGIYATIEGDCEVCDEEKVVTYYNGKVICYDCLEANE
;
A
#
# COMPACT_ATOMS: atom_id res chain seq x y z
N MET A 1 -7.25 24.54 -7.45
CA MET A 1 -7.41 23.18 -6.88
C MET A 1 -6.13 22.84 -6.14
N THR A 2 -6.20 22.51 -4.85
CA THR A 2 -5.00 22.21 -4.05
C THR A 2 -4.26 21.02 -4.63
N ASN A 3 -2.98 21.20 -4.96
CA ASN A 3 -2.02 20.19 -5.46
C ASN A 3 -1.70 19.08 -4.44
N ARG A 4 -2.59 18.81 -3.49
CA ARG A 4 -2.30 17.98 -2.32
C ARG A 4 -2.34 16.51 -2.72
N LYS A 5 -1.16 15.86 -2.69
CA LYS A 5 -1.01 14.41 -2.80
C LYS A 5 -1.72 13.73 -1.63
N ARG A 6 -2.29 12.55 -1.88
CA ARG A 6 -2.92 11.68 -0.89
C ARG A 6 -2.57 10.23 -1.22
N GLY A 7 -2.37 9.41 -0.19
CA GLY A 7 -2.22 7.96 -0.32
C GLY A 7 -3.57 7.27 -0.29
N TYR A 8 -3.84 6.44 -1.29
CA TYR A 8 -5.03 5.61 -1.38
C TYR A 8 -4.61 4.15 -1.44
N PHE A 9 -5.27 3.31 -0.65
CA PHE A 9 -5.22 1.87 -0.83
C PHE A 9 -6.42 1.46 -1.69
N VAL A 10 -6.17 0.89 -2.88
CA VAL A 10 -7.20 0.48 -3.83
C VAL A 10 -7.25 -1.04 -3.88
N PHE A 11 -8.43 -1.61 -3.70
CA PHE A 11 -8.63 -3.06 -3.51
C PHE A 11 -9.93 -3.49 -4.21
N ASN A 12 -10.05 -4.76 -4.56
CA ASN A 12 -11.32 -5.30 -5.03
C ASN A 12 -12.27 -5.53 -3.83
N VAL A 13 -13.59 -5.38 -3.99
CA VAL A 13 -14.55 -5.55 -2.89
C VAL A 13 -14.38 -6.89 -2.17
N ASP A 14 -14.10 -7.95 -2.91
CA ASP A 14 -14.02 -9.31 -2.39
C ASP A 14 -12.67 -9.64 -1.73
N GLU A 15 -11.64 -8.82 -1.95
CA GLU A 15 -10.26 -9.03 -1.49
C GLU A 15 -9.74 -7.78 -0.79
N TYR A 16 -10.24 -7.49 0.41
CA TYR A 16 -9.88 -6.26 1.13
C TYR A 16 -8.43 -6.25 1.67
N GLU A 17 -7.79 -7.41 1.74
CA GLU A 17 -6.40 -7.59 2.20
C GLU A 17 -5.40 -7.43 1.06
N GLU A 18 -5.85 -7.57 -0.19
CA GLU A 18 -5.03 -7.46 -1.40
C GLU A 18 -5.35 -6.15 -2.12
N GLY A 19 -4.31 -5.40 -2.50
CA GLY A 19 -4.54 -4.11 -3.12
C GLY A 19 -3.28 -3.36 -3.48
N ILE A 20 -3.49 -2.20 -4.09
CA ILE A 20 -2.43 -1.36 -4.61
C ILE A 20 -2.38 -0.03 -3.86
N ALA A 21 -1.18 0.36 -3.42
CA ALA A 21 -0.90 1.69 -2.92
C ALA A 21 -0.80 2.69 -4.08
N VAL A 22 -1.67 3.70 -4.08
CA VAL A 22 -1.76 4.70 -5.13
C VAL A 22 -1.67 6.11 -4.55
N VAL A 23 -0.77 6.92 -5.10
CA VAL A 23 -0.65 8.34 -4.79
C VAL A 23 -1.39 9.15 -5.84
N ALA A 24 -2.46 9.82 -5.42
CA ALA A 24 -3.34 10.60 -6.30
C ALA A 24 -3.88 11.85 -5.60
N ARG A 25 -4.55 12.74 -6.35
CA ARG A 25 -5.23 13.91 -5.77
C ARG A 25 -6.62 13.55 -5.26
N THR A 26 -7.27 12.58 -5.91
CA THR A 26 -8.65 12.19 -5.63
C THR A 26 -8.82 10.67 -5.67
N ALA A 27 -9.85 10.18 -4.96
CA ALA A 27 -10.28 8.79 -5.01
C ALA A 27 -10.57 8.31 -6.44
N ARG A 28 -11.18 9.16 -7.27
CA ARG A 28 -11.49 8.84 -8.66
C ARG A 28 -10.23 8.64 -9.51
N GLU A 29 -9.23 9.50 -9.32
CA GLU A 29 -7.94 9.37 -9.99
C GLU A 29 -7.20 8.11 -9.52
N ALA A 30 -7.21 7.82 -8.21
CA ALA A 30 -6.61 6.60 -7.67
C ALA A 30 -7.23 5.33 -8.28
N LYS A 31 -8.56 5.23 -8.31
CA LYS A 31 -9.25 4.10 -8.95
C LYS A 31 -8.93 3.99 -10.43
N LYS A 32 -8.85 5.12 -11.15
CA LYS A 32 -8.50 5.10 -12.58
C LYS A 32 -7.07 4.60 -12.82
N ILE A 33 -6.12 4.99 -11.97
CA ILE A 33 -4.73 4.50 -12.03
C ILE A 33 -4.72 3.00 -11.77
N ALA A 34 -5.31 2.56 -10.66
CA ALA A 34 -5.37 1.14 -10.30
C ALA A 34 -6.11 0.29 -11.33
N PHE A 35 -7.16 0.81 -11.97
CA PHE A 35 -7.90 0.10 -13.02
C PHE A 35 -7.02 -0.26 -14.22
N ASN A 36 -6.02 0.57 -14.55
CA ASN A 36 -5.07 0.22 -15.62
C ASN A 36 -4.13 -0.93 -15.24
N HIS A 37 -4.11 -1.30 -13.97
CA HIS A 37 -3.39 -2.42 -13.36
C HIS A 37 -4.35 -3.46 -12.78
N ALA A 38 -5.61 -3.44 -13.21
CA ALA A 38 -6.70 -4.26 -12.67
C ALA A 38 -6.38 -5.76 -12.67
N PHE A 39 -5.63 -6.24 -13.67
CA PHE A 39 -5.22 -7.63 -13.78
C PHE A 39 -4.27 -8.05 -12.64
N ASP A 40 -3.42 -7.13 -12.17
CA ASP A 40 -2.50 -7.37 -11.06
C ASP A 40 -3.23 -7.42 -9.70
N ILE A 41 -4.48 -6.95 -9.64
CA ILE A 41 -5.29 -6.90 -8.42
C ILE A 41 -6.30 -8.05 -8.37
N VAL A 42 -6.89 -8.44 -9.51
CA VAL A 42 -8.12 -9.26 -9.52
C VAL A 42 -8.07 -10.41 -10.53
N GLY A 43 -7.00 -10.53 -11.32
CA GLY A 43 -6.92 -11.53 -12.39
C GLY A 43 -8.03 -11.37 -13.44
N ASP A 44 -8.64 -12.49 -13.85
CA ASP A 44 -9.71 -12.55 -14.87
C ASP A 44 -11.14 -12.37 -14.29
N ASP A 45 -11.27 -12.00 -13.01
CA ASP A 45 -12.56 -11.87 -12.33
C ASP A 45 -13.24 -10.50 -12.48
N TRP A 46 -14.48 -10.40 -12.00
CA TRP A 46 -15.25 -9.17 -12.03
C TRP A 46 -14.62 -8.08 -11.14
N LEU A 47 -14.48 -6.90 -11.72
CA LEU A 47 -13.76 -5.79 -11.09
C LEU A 47 -14.72 -4.80 -10.38
N ASP A 48 -14.83 -4.86 -9.05
CA ASP A 48 -15.43 -3.78 -8.23
C ASP A 48 -14.35 -3.12 -7.36
N LEU A 49 -13.58 -2.21 -7.96
CA LEU A 49 -12.54 -1.50 -7.22
C LEU A 49 -13.12 -0.51 -6.20
N ARG A 50 -12.73 -0.68 -4.94
CA ARG A 50 -12.90 0.29 -3.85
C ARG A 50 -11.58 0.97 -3.56
N CYS A 51 -11.65 2.13 -2.94
CA CYS A 51 -10.46 2.84 -2.51
C CYS A 51 -10.68 3.45 -1.14
N ARG A 52 -9.67 3.34 -0.28
CA ARG A 52 -9.62 3.96 1.04
C ARG A 52 -8.55 5.03 1.03
N TRP A 53 -8.90 6.25 1.40
CA TRP A 53 -7.89 7.28 1.68
C TRP A 53 -7.25 6.99 3.03
N VAL A 54 -5.93 6.78 3.05
CA VAL A 54 -5.16 6.65 4.29
C VAL A 54 -4.71 8.04 4.72
N ARG A 55 -5.33 8.57 5.77
CA ARG A 55 -5.21 9.99 6.14
C ARG A 55 -3.82 10.38 6.63
N ASP A 56 -3.18 9.46 7.35
CA ASP A 56 -1.89 9.69 8.01
C ASP A 56 -0.70 9.24 7.14
N ALA A 57 -0.95 8.78 5.92
CA ALA A 57 0.10 8.36 5.01
C ALA A 57 0.99 9.53 4.58
N ASN A 58 2.31 9.35 4.71
CA ASN A 58 3.31 10.34 4.32
C ASN A 58 3.74 10.16 2.85
N VAL A 59 3.02 10.85 1.96
CA VAL A 59 3.19 10.71 0.50
C VAL A 59 3.90 11.88 -0.17
N GLU A 60 4.54 12.78 0.60
CA GLU A 60 5.12 14.01 0.04
C GLU A 60 6.22 13.71 -1.00
N LYS A 61 7.07 12.73 -0.68
CA LYS A 61 8.22 12.32 -1.49
C LYS A 61 7.86 11.32 -2.60
N LEU A 62 6.72 10.65 -2.51
CA LEU A 62 6.30 9.67 -3.51
C LEU A 62 5.79 10.35 -4.79
N PRO A 63 6.08 9.82 -5.99
CA PRO A 63 5.49 10.31 -7.23
C PRO A 63 3.98 10.05 -7.26
N PHE A 64 3.25 10.71 -8.16
CA PHE A 64 1.87 10.32 -8.46
C PHE A 64 1.90 8.99 -9.23
N GLY A 65 0.95 8.10 -8.96
CA GLY A 65 0.90 6.78 -9.58
C GLY A 65 0.84 5.67 -8.54
N ILE A 66 1.22 4.46 -8.96
CA ILE A 66 1.41 3.31 -8.07
C ILE A 66 2.72 3.49 -7.32
N ALA A 67 2.71 3.27 -6.01
CA ALA A 67 3.91 3.21 -5.20
C ALA A 67 4.43 1.78 -5.17
N GLU A 68 5.76 1.62 -5.17
CA GLU A 68 6.37 0.31 -4.94
C GLU A 68 5.97 -0.22 -3.54
N PRO A 69 5.88 -1.55 -3.33
CA PRO A 69 5.36 -2.14 -2.10
C PRO A 69 6.04 -1.59 -0.84
N GLU A 70 7.37 -1.58 -0.80
CA GLU A 70 8.14 -1.10 0.35
C GLU A 70 7.98 0.41 0.57
N GLU A 71 7.97 1.21 -0.50
CA GLU A 71 7.73 2.65 -0.41
C GLU A 71 6.32 2.95 0.12
N GLY A 72 5.32 2.22 -0.35
CA GLY A 72 3.95 2.31 0.11
C GLY A 72 3.79 1.89 1.57
N LEU A 73 4.52 0.87 2.03
CA LEU A 73 4.57 0.43 3.42
C LEU A 73 5.20 1.50 4.32
N ARG A 74 6.38 2.00 3.96
CA ARG A 74 7.08 3.07 4.70
C ARG A 74 6.29 4.37 4.74
N ALA A 75 5.52 4.67 3.68
CA ALA A 75 4.60 5.80 3.65
C ALA A 75 3.30 5.56 4.44
N GLY A 76 3.06 4.36 4.94
CA GLY A 76 1.87 4.00 5.71
C GLY A 76 0.60 3.81 4.86
N ILE A 77 0.73 3.56 3.55
CA ILE A 77 -0.41 3.22 2.68
C ILE A 77 -0.75 1.74 2.81
N TYR A 78 0.28 0.88 2.81
CA TYR A 78 0.17 -0.54 3.15
C TYR A 78 0.26 -0.73 4.67
N ALA A 79 -0.51 -1.69 5.19
CA ALA A 79 -0.37 -2.14 6.58
C ALA A 79 0.72 -3.23 6.69
N THR A 80 0.74 -4.13 5.72
CA THR A 80 1.71 -5.21 5.57
C THR A 80 2.00 -5.45 4.09
N ILE A 81 3.15 -6.03 3.79
CA ILE A 81 3.53 -6.57 2.48
C ILE A 81 4.32 -7.86 2.68
N GLU A 82 4.50 -8.66 1.63
CA GLU A 82 5.59 -9.63 1.59
C GLU A 82 6.91 -8.91 1.29
N GLY A 83 7.97 -9.26 2.01
CA GLY A 83 9.30 -8.70 1.81
C GLY A 83 10.29 -9.10 2.89
N ASP A 84 11.51 -8.59 2.79
CA ASP A 84 12.59 -8.92 3.72
C ASP A 84 12.43 -8.17 5.06
N CYS A 85 12.53 -8.91 6.15
CA CYS A 85 12.63 -8.32 7.49
C CYS A 85 14.04 -7.76 7.73
N GLU A 86 14.17 -6.46 8.03
CA GLU A 86 15.46 -5.80 8.32
C GLU A 86 16.11 -6.21 9.66
N VAL A 87 15.53 -7.18 10.38
CA VAL A 87 16.03 -7.68 11.68
C VAL A 87 16.56 -9.11 11.57
N CYS A 88 15.84 -9.99 10.88
CA CYS A 88 16.23 -11.39 10.74
C CYS A 88 16.65 -11.78 9.32
N ASP A 89 16.58 -10.86 8.35
CA ASP A 89 16.92 -11.07 6.94
C ASP A 89 16.14 -12.23 6.28
N GLU A 90 14.94 -12.52 6.77
CA GLU A 90 14.03 -13.53 6.20
C GLU A 90 12.90 -12.84 5.43
N GLU A 91 12.59 -13.37 4.24
CA GLU A 91 11.43 -12.98 3.43
C GLU A 91 10.14 -13.52 4.07
N LYS A 92 9.29 -12.60 4.55
CA LYS A 92 8.06 -12.89 5.28
C LYS A 92 7.02 -11.77 5.07
N VAL A 93 5.86 -11.91 5.70
CA VAL A 93 4.94 -10.77 5.88
C VAL A 93 5.55 -9.79 6.88
N VAL A 94 5.76 -8.56 6.44
CA VAL A 94 6.42 -7.49 7.20
C VAL A 94 5.54 -6.24 7.31
N THR A 95 5.78 -5.45 8.35
CA THR A 95 5.15 -4.15 8.60
C THR A 95 6.20 -3.05 8.81
N TYR A 96 5.80 -1.78 8.79
CA TYR A 96 6.70 -0.67 9.08
C TYR A 96 6.51 -0.16 10.51
N TYR A 97 7.53 -0.34 11.35
CA TYR A 97 7.50 0.03 12.76
C TYR A 97 8.82 0.66 13.20
N ASN A 98 8.77 1.78 13.92
CA ASN A 98 9.93 2.51 14.43
C ASN A 98 11.08 2.71 13.42
N GLY A 99 10.72 3.03 12.17
CA GLY A 99 11.71 3.32 11.13
C GLY A 99 12.20 2.09 10.36
N LYS A 100 11.74 0.88 10.71
CA LYS A 100 12.19 -0.38 10.13
C LYS A 100 11.07 -1.18 9.48
N VAL A 101 11.43 -1.97 8.47
CA VAL A 101 10.56 -3.02 7.92
C VAL A 101 10.82 -4.30 8.71
N ILE A 102 9.82 -4.80 9.42
CA ILE A 102 9.97 -5.84 10.44
C ILE A 102 8.85 -6.88 10.35
N CYS A 103 9.18 -8.16 10.52
CA CYS A 103 8.19 -9.24 10.63
C CYS A 103 7.58 -9.30 12.05
N TYR A 104 6.41 -9.94 12.18
CA TYR A 104 5.71 -10.03 13.47
C TYR A 104 6.53 -10.77 14.55
N ASP A 105 7.22 -11.85 14.20
CA ASP A 105 8.09 -12.58 15.13
C ASP A 105 9.16 -11.66 15.77
N CYS A 106 9.80 -10.82 14.94
CA CYS A 106 10.80 -9.88 15.41
C CYS A 106 10.18 -8.70 16.14
N LEU A 107 8.98 -8.26 15.77
CA LEU A 107 8.27 -7.18 16.46
C LEU A 107 7.95 -7.58 17.90
N GLU A 108 7.32 -8.75 18.10
CA GLU A 108 6.95 -9.26 19.43
C GLU A 108 8.18 -9.48 20.33
N ALA A 109 9.32 -9.87 19.77
CA ALA A 109 10.56 -10.05 20.52
C ALA A 109 11.21 -8.72 20.98
N ASN A 110 10.77 -7.57 20.44
CA ASN A 110 11.35 -6.24 20.70
C ASN A 110 10.38 -5.27 21.40
N GLU A 111 9.19 -5.73 21.84
CA GLU A 111 8.23 -4.98 22.68
C GLU A 111 8.48 -5.19 24.19
#